data_AF-A0A165E821-F1
#
_entry.id   AF-A0A165E821-F1
#
_cell.length_a   1.000
_cell.length_b   1.000
_cell.length_c   1.000
_cell.angle_alpha   90.00
_cell.angle_beta   90.00
_cell.angle_gamma   90.00
#
_symmetry.space_group_name_H-M   'P 1'
#
loop_
_entity.id
_entity.type
_entity.pdbx_description
1 polymer ?
#
loop_
_entity_poly.entity_id
_entity_poly.type
_entity_poly.pdbx_seq_one_letter_code
_entity_poly.pdbx_strand_id
1 'polypeptide(L)'
;MTHFAHLDGVGSLLCISPEVVNTIVDNLSLPDVQLLRSSCRDLCDKLSDTLDRHLRRSFAPYFSDAVAFAAALRVSHAILGGSTALHILRPGSWHPVDMDLLVSARYSDRLRDFLVNHRFREIMGKL
;
A
#
# COMPACT_ATOMS: atom_id res chain seq x y z
N MET A 1 11.27 -25.98 -22.52
CA MET A 1 11.62 -24.88 -23.43
C MET A 1 10.40 -23.97 -23.51
N THR A 2 10.36 -22.91 -22.70
CA THR A 2 9.23 -21.97 -22.64
C THR A 2 9.40 -20.94 -23.74
N HIS A 3 8.56 -21.01 -24.78
CA HIS A 3 8.43 -19.96 -25.78
C HIS A 3 7.80 -18.74 -25.12
N PHE A 4 8.59 -17.69 -24.84
CA PHE A 4 8.02 -16.38 -24.54
C PHE A 4 7.42 -15.83 -25.84
N ALA A 5 6.10 -15.63 -25.86
CA ALA A 5 5.43 -14.93 -26.95
C ALA A 5 6.04 -13.53 -27.10
N HIS A 6 6.19 -13.04 -28.34
CA HIS A 6 6.68 -11.70 -28.66
C HIS A 6 5.96 -10.64 -27.79
N LEU A 7 6.70 -10.05 -26.84
CA LEU A 7 6.17 -9.09 -25.86
C LEU A 7 6.00 -7.68 -26.43
N ASP A 8 6.40 -7.45 -27.68
CA ASP A 8 6.39 -6.13 -28.33
C ASP A 8 4.97 -5.52 -28.41
N GLY A 9 3.93 -6.38 -28.46
CA GLY A 9 2.53 -5.95 -28.42
C GLY A 9 2.00 -5.61 -27.02
N VAL A 10 2.63 -6.14 -25.97
CA VAL A 10 2.16 -5.96 -24.58
C VAL A 10 2.38 -4.53 -24.11
N GLY A 11 3.52 -3.92 -24.46
CA GLY A 11 3.78 -2.50 -24.17
C GLY A 11 2.73 -1.58 -24.80
N SER A 12 2.32 -1.89 -26.03
CA SER A 12 1.28 -1.14 -26.74
C SER A 12 -0.11 -1.32 -26.10
N LEU A 13 -0.45 -2.55 -25.68
CA LEU A 13 -1.70 -2.88 -24.99
C LEU A 13 -1.82 -2.19 -23.62
N LEU A 14 -0.71 -2.07 -22.87
CA LEU A 14 -0.66 -1.33 -21.61
C LEU A 14 -0.96 0.18 -21.82
N CYS A 15 -0.61 0.73 -22.97
CA CYS A 15 -0.94 2.13 -23.28
C CYS A 15 -2.41 2.34 -23.67
N ILE A 16 -3.08 1.30 -24.19
CA ILE A 16 -4.42 1.42 -24.79
C ILE A 16 -5.54 1.02 -23.81
N SER A 17 -5.28 0.11 -22.88
CA SER A 17 -6.29 -0.38 -21.94
C SER A 17 -5.94 -0.09 -20.47
N PRO A 18 -6.55 0.95 -19.87
CA PRO A 18 -6.35 1.29 -18.46
C PRO A 18 -6.75 0.15 -17.51
N GLU A 19 -7.73 -0.66 -17.91
CA GLU A 19 -8.24 -1.79 -17.12
C GLU A 19 -7.22 -2.92 -17.02
N VAL A 20 -6.51 -3.22 -18.12
CA VAL A 20 -5.43 -4.21 -18.15
C VAL A 20 -4.25 -3.72 -17.32
N VAL A 21 -3.90 -2.44 -17.40
CA VAL A 21 -2.87 -1.84 -16.54
C VAL A 21 -3.25 -1.99 -15.08
N ASN A 22 -4.48 -1.61 -14.69
CA ASN A 22 -4.93 -1.74 -13.31
C ASN A 22 -4.90 -3.20 -12.83
N THR A 23 -5.30 -4.14 -13.68
CA THR A 23 -5.27 -5.58 -13.35
C THR A 23 -3.84 -6.08 -13.16
N ILE A 24 -2.93 -5.74 -14.07
CA ILE A 24 -1.52 -6.15 -13.96
C ILE A 24 -0.92 -5.55 -12.70
N VAL A 25 -1.08 -4.24 -12.54
CA VAL A 25 -0.52 -3.48 -11.43
C VAL A 25 -1.07 -3.95 -10.07
N ASP A 26 -2.35 -4.31 -9.99
CA ASP A 26 -2.96 -4.90 -8.79
C ASP A 26 -2.40 -6.30 -8.45
N ASN A 27 -1.79 -6.99 -9.40
CA ASN A 27 -1.14 -8.30 -9.21
C ASN A 27 0.38 -8.19 -9.07
N LEU A 28 0.95 -7.00 -9.22
CA LEU A 28 2.37 -6.79 -9.01
C LEU A 28 2.72 -6.80 -7.52
N SER A 29 3.88 -7.37 -7.21
CA SER A 29 4.48 -7.18 -5.90
C SER A 29 4.95 -5.73 -5.74
N LEU A 30 5.05 -5.23 -4.51
CA LEU A 30 5.56 -3.87 -4.27
C LEU A 30 6.97 -3.64 -4.88
N PRO A 31 7.90 -4.61 -4.83
CA PRO A 31 9.18 -4.50 -5.55
C PRO A 31 9.01 -4.29 -7.06
N ASP A 32 8.08 -5.02 -7.69
CA ASP A 32 7.80 -4.85 -9.13
C ASP A 32 7.20 -3.47 -9.41
N VAL A 33 6.31 -2.97 -8.55
CA VAL A 33 5.76 -1.61 -8.61
C VAL A 33 6.87 -0.56 -8.50
N GLN A 34 7.84 -0.74 -7.59
CA GLN A 34 8.99 0.16 -7.46
C GLN A 34 9.90 0.13 -8.70
N LEU A 35 10.14 -1.06 -9.26
CA LEU A 35 10.93 -1.23 -10.49
C LEU A 35 10.24 -0.60 -11.70
N LEU A 36 8.92 -0.75 -11.81
CA LEU A 36 8.11 -0.09 -12.85
C LEU A 36 8.12 1.43 -12.69
N ARG A 37 8.04 1.92 -11.44
CA ARG A 37 8.09 3.35 -11.15
C ARG A 37 9.44 3.98 -11.50
N SER A 38 10.55 3.27 -11.29
CA SER A 38 11.88 3.78 -11.64
C SER A 38 12.17 3.73 -13.15
N SER A 39 11.49 2.85 -13.89
CA SER A 39 11.66 2.67 -15.34
C SER A 39 10.66 3.45 -16.20
N CYS A 40 9.48 3.84 -15.68
CA CYS A 40 8.46 4.52 -16.47
C CYS A 40 7.76 5.67 -15.72
N ARG A 41 8.02 6.92 -16.15
CA ARG A 41 7.50 8.14 -15.51
C ARG A 41 5.99 8.30 -15.64
N ASP A 42 5.42 7.89 -16.78
CA ASP A 42 3.98 8.03 -17.07
C ASP A 42 3.11 7.06 -16.25
N LEU A 43 3.71 6.01 -15.71
CA LEU A 43 3.07 5.05 -14.82
C LEU A 43 3.14 5.47 -13.34
N CYS A 44 3.99 6.44 -12.97
CA CYS A 44 4.18 6.85 -11.57
C CYS A 44 2.88 7.23 -10.84
N ASP A 45 2.01 7.99 -11.51
CA ASP A 45 0.75 8.45 -10.91
C ASP A 45 -0.21 7.29 -10.69
N LYS A 46 -0.35 6.39 -11.68
CA LYS A 46 -1.18 5.18 -11.60
C LYS A 46 -0.66 4.17 -10.56
N LEU A 47 0.66 4.10 -10.37
CA LEU A 47 1.30 3.24 -9.37
C LEU A 47 1.12 3.77 -7.95
N SER A 48 0.93 5.09 -7.78
CA SER A 48 0.67 5.69 -6.46
C SER A 48 -0.70 5.27 -5.93
N ASP A 49 -1.72 5.19 -6.78
CA ASP A 49 -3.04 4.67 -6.42
C ASP A 49 -2.99 3.18 -6.03
N THR A 50 -2.03 2.44 -6.58
CA THR A 50 -1.87 1.00 -6.34
C THR A 50 -1.34 0.73 -4.94
N LEU A 51 -0.39 1.53 -4.45
CA LEU A 51 0.09 1.43 -3.09
C LEU A 51 -1.05 1.68 -2.09
N ASP A 52 -1.90 2.67 -2.34
CA ASP A 52 -3.08 2.94 -1.52
C ASP A 52 -4.08 1.77 -1.58
N ARG A 53 -4.27 1.12 -2.74
CA ARG A 53 -5.11 -0.09 -2.85
C ARG A 53 -4.52 -1.27 -2.10
N HIS A 54 -3.22 -1.52 -2.20
CA HIS A 54 -2.54 -2.61 -1.46
C HIS A 54 -2.60 -2.37 0.04
N LEU A 55 -2.33 -1.15 0.51
CA LEU A 55 -2.50 -0.79 1.92
C LEU A 55 -3.92 -1.08 2.39
N ARG A 56 -4.94 -0.61 1.67
CA ARG A 56 -6.35 -0.86 2.02
C ARG A 56 -6.68 -2.35 2.04
N ARG A 57 -6.19 -3.14 1.07
CA ARG A 57 -6.41 -4.60 1.02
C ARG A 57 -5.74 -5.32 2.17
N SER A 58 -4.49 -4.98 2.52
CA SER A 58 -3.78 -5.57 3.66
C SER A 58 -4.46 -5.27 4.99
N PHE A 59 -5.12 -4.12 5.09
CA PHE A 59 -5.71 -3.61 6.31
C PHE A 59 -7.22 -3.87 6.46
N ALA A 60 -7.93 -4.12 5.35
CA ALA A 60 -9.36 -4.43 5.34
C ALA A 60 -9.79 -5.60 6.26
N PRO A 61 -9.00 -6.68 6.44
CA PRO A 61 -9.37 -7.77 7.36
C PRO A 61 -9.36 -7.35 8.83
N TYR A 62 -8.61 -6.31 9.17
CA TYR A 62 -8.31 -5.92 10.54
C TYR A 62 -9.00 -4.63 10.97
N PHE A 63 -9.35 -3.77 10.00
CA PHE A 63 -9.89 -2.45 10.26
C PHE A 63 -11.21 -2.25 9.53
N SER A 64 -12.24 -1.86 10.28
CA SER A 64 -13.59 -1.60 9.76
C SER A 64 -13.63 -0.46 8.73
N ASP A 65 -12.72 0.51 8.86
CA ASP A 65 -12.53 1.59 7.89
C ASP A 65 -11.06 1.71 7.47
N ALA A 66 -10.60 0.76 6.65
CA ALA A 66 -9.26 0.77 6.09
C ALA A 66 -8.98 1.97 5.17
N VAL A 67 -10.03 2.59 4.61
CA VAL A 67 -9.91 3.77 3.74
C VAL A 67 -9.56 5.00 4.57
N ALA A 68 -10.31 5.26 5.65
CA ALA A 68 -10.02 6.34 6.57
C ALA A 68 -8.64 6.14 7.23
N PHE A 69 -8.28 4.91 7.58
CA PHE A 69 -6.98 4.59 8.15
C PHE A 69 -5.83 4.94 7.19
N ALA A 70 -5.90 4.51 5.93
CA ALA A 70 -4.90 4.86 4.92
C ALA A 70 -4.79 6.39 4.71
N ALA A 71 -5.92 7.09 4.70
CA ALA A 71 -5.95 8.55 4.58
C ALA A 71 -5.30 9.23 5.80
N ALA A 72 -5.56 8.74 7.01
CA ALA A 72 -4.96 9.26 8.24
C ALA A 72 -3.43 9.12 8.22
N LEU A 73 -2.92 7.94 7.84
CA LEU A 73 -1.47 7.71 7.70
C LEU A 73 -0.82 8.69 6.71
N ARG A 74 -1.49 8.95 5.58
CA ARG A 74 -1.01 9.86 4.56
C ARG A 74 -0.96 11.31 5.05
N VAL A 75 -2.03 11.77 5.71
CA VAL A 75 -2.12 13.14 6.25
C VAL A 75 -1.11 13.35 7.38
N SER A 76 -0.86 12.34 8.21
CA SER A 76 0.13 12.42 9.29
C SER A 76 1.57 12.19 8.84
N HIS A 77 1.80 11.88 7.56
CA HIS A 77 3.09 11.42 7.04
C HIS A 77 3.67 10.26 7.88
N ALA A 78 2.81 9.33 8.28
CA ALA A 78 3.23 8.18 9.06
C ALA A 78 3.98 7.19 8.18
N ILE A 79 5.06 6.64 8.71
CA ILE A 79 5.88 5.60 8.10
C ILE A 79 5.55 4.28 8.80
N LEU A 80 5.16 3.29 8.00
CA LEU A 80 4.93 1.92 8.46
C LEU A 80 6.26 1.17 8.49
N GLY A 81 6.61 0.61 9.64
CA GLY A 81 7.86 -0.11 9.85
C GLY A 81 7.70 -1.60 10.09
N GLY A 82 8.83 -2.27 10.28
CA GLY A 82 8.92 -3.61 10.87
C GLY A 82 8.13 -4.68 10.13
N SER A 83 7.44 -5.52 10.91
CA SER A 83 6.61 -6.63 10.42
C SER A 83 5.41 -6.15 9.59
N THR A 84 4.98 -4.90 9.77
CA THR A 84 3.86 -4.33 8.99
C THR A 84 4.27 -4.05 7.57
N ALA A 85 5.45 -3.46 7.37
CA ALA A 85 6.03 -3.29 6.05
C ALA A 85 6.19 -4.67 5.37
N LEU A 86 6.70 -5.66 6.11
CA LEU A 86 6.85 -7.02 5.57
C LEU A 86 5.49 -7.67 5.20
N HIS A 87 4.46 -7.49 6.01
CA HIS A 87 3.11 -8.01 5.74
C HIS A 87 2.49 -7.37 4.48
N ILE A 88 2.69 -6.07 4.28
CA ILE A 88 2.25 -5.38 3.05
C ILE A 88 2.99 -5.91 1.82
N LEU A 89 4.30 -6.14 1.94
CA LEU A 89 5.13 -6.68 0.85
C LEU A 89 4.83 -8.15 0.54
N ARG A 90 4.58 -8.94 1.58
CA ARG A 90 4.37 -10.38 1.53
C ARG A 90 3.35 -10.76 2.60
N PRO A 91 2.06 -10.90 2.23
CA PRO A 91 1.02 -11.30 3.16
C PRO A 91 1.39 -12.58 3.91
N GLY A 92 1.15 -12.57 5.22
CA GLY A 92 1.55 -13.63 6.14
C GLY A 92 0.91 -13.44 7.50
N SER A 93 1.37 -14.18 8.51
CA SER A 93 0.89 -14.04 9.89
C SER A 93 1.26 -12.66 10.44
N TRP A 94 0.28 -11.77 10.52
CA TRP A 94 0.41 -10.43 11.08
C TRP A 94 -0.87 -10.08 11.84
N HIS A 95 -0.73 -9.38 12.95
CA HIS A 95 -1.84 -8.86 13.74
C HIS A 95 -1.67 -7.35 13.94
N PRO A 96 -2.77 -6.60 14.19
CA PRO A 96 -2.71 -5.16 14.46
C PRO A 96 -1.77 -4.74 15.58
N VAL A 97 -1.59 -5.61 16.59
CA VAL A 97 -0.64 -5.39 17.69
C VAL A 97 0.82 -5.39 17.22
N ASP A 98 1.12 -6.01 16.09
CA ASP A 98 2.44 -6.02 15.44
C ASP A 98 2.70 -4.72 14.67
N MET A 99 1.73 -3.78 14.66
CA MET A 99 1.89 -2.53 13.96
C MET A 99 2.96 -1.64 14.57
N ASP A 100 3.91 -1.21 13.74
CA ASP A 100 4.94 -0.25 14.11
C ASP A 100 4.77 0.99 13.22
N LEU A 101 4.47 2.13 13.87
CA LEU A 101 4.22 3.41 13.24
C LEU A 101 5.25 4.43 13.70
N LEU A 102 5.92 5.07 12.75
CA LEU A 102 6.77 6.23 12.99
C LEU A 102 6.04 7.46 12.44
N VAL A 103 5.80 8.45 13.30
CA VAL A 103 5.12 9.68 12.94
C VAL A 103 5.88 10.87 13.51
N SER A 104 5.88 11.99 12.80
CA SER A 104 6.44 13.23 13.35
C SER A 104 5.65 13.66 14.59
N ALA A 105 6.34 14.17 15.61
CA ALA A 105 5.70 14.72 16.82
C ALA A 105 4.65 15.81 16.52
N ARG A 106 4.75 16.50 15.37
CA ARG A 106 3.76 17.49 14.92
C ARG A 106 2.38 16.86 14.65
N TYR A 107 2.35 15.60 14.24
CA TYR A 107 1.14 14.89 13.81
C TYR A 107 0.75 13.73 14.72
N SER A 108 1.58 13.42 15.74
CA SER A 108 1.35 12.29 16.65
C SER A 108 0.01 12.38 17.37
N ASP A 109 -0.34 13.56 17.89
CA ASP A 109 -1.58 13.73 18.65
C ASP A 109 -2.81 13.57 17.76
N ARG A 110 -2.77 14.11 16.53
CA ARG A 110 -3.87 13.95 15.56
C ARG A 110 -4.06 12.51 15.12
N LEU A 111 -2.95 11.79 14.89
CA LEU A 111 -3.02 10.37 14.53
C LEU A 111 -3.54 9.56 15.73
N ARG A 112 -3.09 9.87 16.94
CA ARG A 112 -3.58 9.24 18.18
C ARG A 112 -5.08 9.46 18.36
N ASP A 113 -5.58 10.69 18.21
CA ASP A 113 -7.01 11.01 18.28
C ASP A 113 -7.82 10.23 17.23
N PHE A 114 -7.30 10.16 16.00
CA PHE A 114 -7.93 9.37 14.95
C PHE A 114 -8.04 7.90 15.36
N LEU A 115 -6.97 7.30 15.88
CA LEU A 115 -6.93 5.90 16.31
C LEU A 115 -7.91 5.61 17.46
N VAL A 116 -8.01 6.52 18.44
CA VAL A 116 -8.97 6.42 19.55
C VAL A 116 -10.41 6.47 19.04
N ASN A 117 -10.72 7.46 18.18
CA ASN A 117 -12.08 7.68 17.67
C ASN A 117 -12.56 6.54 16.77
N HIS A 118 -11.65 5.87 16.06
CA HIS A 118 -11.95 4.74 15.19
C HIS A 118 -11.78 3.37 15.89
N ARG A 119 -11.57 3.37 17.22
CA ARG A 119 -11.46 2.17 18.08
C ARG A 119 -10.28 1.26 17.75
N PHE A 120 -9.18 1.79 17.21
CA PHE A 120 -7.94 1.05 16.95
C PHE A 120 -7.06 0.92 18.21
N ARG A 121 -7.66 0.38 19.28
CA ARG A 121 -7.04 0.36 20.62
C ARG A 121 -5.82 -0.54 20.68
N GLU A 122 -5.72 -1.56 19.83
CA GLU A 122 -4.57 -2.48 19.80
C GLU A 122 -3.26 -1.79 19.44
N ILE A 123 -3.32 -0.70 18.66
CA ILE A 123 -2.14 0.02 18.14
C ILE A 123 -1.66 1.09 19.13
N MET A 124 -2.55 1.57 19.99
CA MET A 124 -2.33 2.72 20.88
C MET A 124 -1.25 2.50 21.94
N GLY A 125 -0.93 1.25 22.30
CA GLY A 125 0.09 0.93 23.29
C GLY A 125 1.53 1.27 22.86
N LYS A 126 1.74 1.66 21.60
CA LYS A 126 3.06 1.85 20.98
C LYS A 126 3.36 3.29 20.50
N LEU A 127 2.39 4.22 20.62
CA LEU A 127 2.49 5.60 20.10
C LEU A 127 2.78 6.65 21.17
#